data_AF-T0HC09-F1
#
_entry.id   AF-T0HC09-F1
#
_cell.length_a   1.000
_cell.length_b   1.000
_cell.length_c   1.000
_cell.angle_alpha   90.00
_cell.angle_beta   90.00
_cell.angle_gamma   90.00
#
_symmetry.space_group_name_H-M   'P 1'
#
loop_
_entity.id
_entity.type
_entity.pdbx_description
1 polymer ?
#
loop_
_entity_poly.entity_id
_entity_poly.type
_entity_poly.pdbx_seq_one_letter_code
_entity_poly.pdbx_strand_id
1 'polypeptide(L)'
;MDKTDMVDAIIMPNLPWIIGAGLFIAIIAIGGWIFTTWLRVRHGYPLDGAWGQAVYPQKNEEMAERIKLLSQENAQLRAEIGSMKDRLAVVERIVTDESHQLTREIERLRGPAN
;
A
#
# COMPACT_ATOMS: atom_id res chain seq x y z
N MET A 1 23.21 64.57 -11.87
CA MET A 1 22.27 63.55 -12.36
C MET A 1 21.48 63.10 -11.16
N ASP A 2 20.32 63.70 -11.00
CA ASP A 2 19.39 63.32 -9.95
C ASP A 2 18.87 61.90 -10.24
N LYS A 3 18.43 61.18 -9.20
CA LYS A 3 17.88 59.82 -9.36
C LYS A 3 16.67 59.80 -10.30
N THR A 4 15.95 60.90 -10.37
CA THR A 4 14.80 61.14 -11.25
C THR A 4 15.18 61.12 -12.73
N ASP A 5 16.28 61.79 -13.11
CA ASP A 5 16.80 61.81 -14.50
C ASP A 5 17.13 60.41 -15.02
N MET A 6 17.67 59.54 -14.15
CA MET A 6 18.04 58.17 -14.51
C MET A 6 16.81 57.26 -14.66
N VAL A 7 15.78 57.46 -13.84
CA VAL A 7 14.52 56.72 -13.92
C VAL A 7 13.77 57.10 -15.20
N ASP A 8 13.70 58.38 -15.53
CA ASP A 8 12.99 58.85 -16.72
C ASP A 8 13.71 58.49 -18.03
N ALA A 9 15.05 58.51 -18.04
CA ALA A 9 15.84 58.21 -19.24
C ALA A 9 16.00 56.70 -19.53
N ILE A 10 15.97 55.84 -18.50
CA ILE A 10 16.28 54.41 -18.65
C ILE A 10 15.08 53.53 -18.30
N ILE A 11 14.39 53.82 -17.20
CA ILE A 11 13.33 52.94 -16.68
C ILE A 11 12.00 53.20 -17.38
N MET A 12 11.62 54.47 -17.60
CA MET A 12 10.36 54.82 -18.26
C MET A 12 10.21 54.27 -19.70
N PRO A 13 11.20 54.39 -20.60
CA PRO A 13 11.10 53.83 -21.95
C PRO A 13 11.19 52.30 -21.99
N ASN A 14 11.91 51.69 -21.05
CA ASN A 14 12.17 50.25 -21.04
C ASN A 14 11.20 49.47 -20.15
N LEU A 15 10.29 50.16 -19.44
CA LEU A 15 9.30 49.59 -18.54
C LEU A 15 8.51 48.42 -19.17
N PRO A 16 8.01 48.52 -20.43
CA PRO A 16 7.24 47.43 -21.05
C PRO A 16 8.09 46.18 -21.27
N TRP A 17 9.36 46.36 -21.65
CA TRP A 17 10.31 45.27 -21.88
C TRP A 17 10.71 44.59 -20.58
N ILE A 18 10.91 45.35 -19.50
CA ILE A 18 11.22 44.81 -18.17
C ILE A 18 10.05 43.95 -17.64
N ILE A 19 8.82 44.44 -17.80
CA ILE A 19 7.62 43.69 -17.40
C ILE A 19 7.47 42.42 -18.25
N GLY A 20 7.65 42.52 -19.57
CA GLY A 20 7.60 41.38 -20.49
C GLY A 20 8.66 40.31 -20.16
N ALA A 21 9.90 40.74 -19.89
CA ALA A 21 10.98 39.84 -19.49
C ALA A 21 10.69 39.15 -18.17
N GLY A 22 10.18 39.89 -17.17
CA GLY A 22 9.78 39.32 -15.89
C GLY A 22 8.69 38.24 -16.02
N LEU A 23 7.66 38.51 -16.83
CA LEU A 23 6.59 37.55 -17.08
C LEU A 23 7.10 36.29 -17.79
N PHE A 24 7.98 36.45 -18.78
CA PHE A 24 8.54 35.34 -19.52
C PHE A 24 9.40 34.42 -18.63
N ILE A 25 10.23 35.00 -17.77
CA ILE A 25 11.03 34.24 -16.80
C ILE A 25 10.12 33.49 -15.82
N ALA A 26 9.03 34.11 -15.35
CA ALA A 26 8.08 33.47 -14.46
C ALA A 26 7.43 32.23 -15.10
N ILE A 27 7.03 32.32 -16.37
CA ILE A 27 6.43 31.19 -17.10
C ILE A 27 7.45 30.05 -17.27
N ILE A 28 8.70 30.35 -17.62
CA ILE A 28 9.75 29.34 -17.75
C ILE A 28 10.07 28.67 -16.42
N ALA A 29 10.11 29.44 -15.32
CA ALA A 29 10.36 28.90 -13.99
C ALA A 29 9.26 27.91 -13.56
N ILE A 30 7.99 28.27 -13.79
CA ILE A 30 6.85 27.40 -13.50
C ILE A 30 6.88 26.15 -14.41
N GLY A 31 7.13 26.34 -15.71
CA GLY A 31 7.25 25.24 -16.67
C GLY A 31 8.37 24.26 -16.31
N GLY A 32 9.53 24.78 -15.89
CA GLY A 32 10.65 23.97 -15.41
C GLY A 32 10.30 23.17 -14.15
N TRP A 33 9.60 23.78 -13.19
CA TRP A 33 9.17 23.08 -11.98
C TRP A 33 8.16 21.95 -12.27
N ILE A 34 7.18 22.21 -13.15
CA ILE A 34 6.22 21.19 -13.58
C ILE A 34 6.94 20.07 -14.35
N PHE A 35 7.87 20.41 -15.23
CA PHE A 35 8.62 19.44 -16.03
C PHE A 35 9.49 18.53 -15.15
N THR A 36 10.17 19.08 -14.14
CA THR A 36 10.96 18.27 -13.19
C THR A 36 10.06 17.36 -12.35
N THR A 37 8.87 17.83 -11.94
CA THR A 37 7.88 17.03 -11.23
C THR A 37 7.33 15.91 -12.12
N TRP A 38 7.02 16.21 -13.39
CA TRP A 38 6.56 15.22 -14.37
C TRP A 38 7.63 14.15 -14.65
N LEU A 39 8.89 14.55 -14.80
CA LEU A 39 10.00 13.61 -14.96
C LEU A 39 10.15 12.70 -13.73
N ARG A 40 10.04 13.26 -12.53
CA ARG A 40 10.10 12.52 -11.26
C ARG A 40 8.99 11.47 -11.16
N VAL A 41 7.76 11.86 -11.51
CA VAL A 41 6.59 10.97 -11.58
C VAL A 41 6.81 9.86 -12.60
N ARG A 42 7.24 10.20 -13.82
CA ARG A 42 7.41 9.22 -14.90
C ARG A 42 8.55 8.22 -14.66
N HIS A 43 9.60 8.64 -13.97
CA HIS A 43 10.75 7.79 -13.63
C HIS A 43 10.61 7.09 -12.27
N GLY A 44 9.46 7.23 -11.60
CA GLY A 44 9.16 6.49 -10.37
C GLY A 44 9.97 6.91 -9.15
N TYR A 45 10.54 8.12 -9.16
CA TYR A 45 11.17 8.69 -7.97
C TYR A 45 10.08 8.99 -6.93
N PRO A 46 10.37 8.76 -5.64
CA PRO A 46 9.40 9.01 -4.58
C PRO A 46 9.02 10.49 -4.60
N LEU A 47 7.73 10.78 -4.68
CA LEU A 47 7.21 12.09 -4.34
C LEU A 47 7.21 12.16 -2.81
N ASP A 48 7.87 13.17 -2.26
CA ASP A 48 7.79 13.47 -0.83
C ASP A 48 6.31 13.78 -0.51
N GLY A 49 5.61 12.84 0.11
CA GLY A 49 4.33 13.15 0.75
C GLY A 49 4.54 14.17 1.85
N ALA A 50 3.49 14.91 2.21
CA ALA A 50 3.51 15.93 3.26
C ALA A 50 4.00 15.45 4.65
N TRP A 51 4.26 14.15 4.81
CA TRP A 51 4.71 13.47 6.02
C TRP A 51 5.84 12.46 5.76
N GLY A 52 6.72 12.71 4.79
CA GLY A 52 7.91 11.87 4.53
C GLY A 52 7.61 10.48 4.00
N GLN A 53 6.37 10.22 3.56
CA GLN A 53 5.98 8.95 2.97
C GLN A 53 6.25 9.02 1.47
N ALA A 54 7.18 8.18 1.01
CA ALA A 54 7.46 7.98 -0.40
C ALA A 54 6.19 7.46 -1.10
N VAL A 55 5.48 8.34 -1.79
CA VAL A 55 4.37 7.94 -2.66
C VAL A 55 4.99 7.47 -3.96
N TYR A 56 5.06 6.16 -4.16
CA TYR A 56 5.46 5.55 -5.42
C TYR A 56 4.25 5.53 -6.37
N PRO A 57 4.25 6.31 -7.46
CA PRO A 57 3.25 6.16 -8.50
C PRO A 57 3.61 4.95 -9.38
N GLN A 58 3.56 3.74 -8.83
CA GLN A 58 3.74 2.51 -9.61
C GLN A 58 2.44 1.71 -9.67
N LYS A 59 1.85 1.71 -10.87
CA LYS A 59 0.86 0.75 -11.39
C LYS A 59 -0.03 0.07 -10.35
N ASN A 60 -1.18 0.69 -10.11
CA ASN A 60 -2.29 0.09 -9.36
C ASN A 60 -2.73 -1.28 -9.90
N GLU A 61 -2.48 -1.60 -11.17
CA GLU A 61 -2.87 -2.86 -11.81
C GLU A 61 -2.08 -4.06 -11.28
N GLU A 62 -0.75 -4.00 -11.22
CA GLU A 62 0.09 -5.09 -10.71
C GLU A 62 -0.14 -5.31 -9.21
N MET A 63 -0.40 -4.23 -8.46
CA MET A 63 -0.75 -4.31 -7.04
C MET A 63 -2.14 -4.95 -6.84
N ALA A 64 -3.12 -4.58 -7.66
CA ALA A 64 -4.47 -5.14 -7.60
C ALA A 64 -4.48 -6.63 -7.98
N GLU A 65 -3.70 -7.03 -8.98
CA GLU A 65 -3.50 -8.44 -9.32
C GLU A 65 -2.86 -9.23 -8.18
N ARG A 66 -1.81 -8.69 -7.54
CA ARG A 66 -1.21 -9.32 -6.35
C ARG A 66 -2.18 -9.43 -5.19
N ILE A 67 -2.98 -8.41 -4.93
CA ILE A 67 -4.02 -8.45 -3.88
C ILE A 67 -5.06 -9.53 -4.20
N LYS A 68 -5.45 -9.67 -5.47
CA LYS A 68 -6.37 -10.72 -5.92
C LYS A 68 -5.79 -12.12 -5.72
N LEU A 69 -4.53 -12.34 -6.10
CA LEU A 69 -3.82 -13.60 -5.89
C LEU A 69 -3.70 -13.95 -4.40
N LEU A 70 -3.26 -13.00 -3.57
CA LEU A 70 -3.17 -13.19 -2.11
C LEU A 70 -4.53 -13.45 -1.46
N SER A 71 -5.59 -12.82 -1.95
CA SER A 71 -6.95 -13.07 -1.46
C SER A 71 -7.42 -14.49 -1.80
N GLN A 72 -7.06 -15.01 -2.97
CA GLN A 72 -7.33 -16.39 -3.37
C GLN A 72 -6.54 -17.39 -2.51
N GLU A 73 -5.25 -17.15 -2.26
CA GLU A 73 -4.43 -17.99 -1.38
C GLU A 73 -4.99 -18.03 0.05
N ASN A 74 -5.43 -16.88 0.58
CA ASN A 74 -6.07 -16.82 1.90
C ASN A 74 -7.38 -17.60 1.96
N ALA A 75 -8.19 -17.58 0.89
CA ALA A 75 -9.42 -18.37 0.81
C ALA A 75 -9.11 -19.88 0.80
N GLN A 76 -8.08 -20.30 0.07
CA GLN A 76 -7.64 -21.69 0.03
C GLN A 76 -7.10 -22.17 1.37
N LEU A 77 -6.24 -21.39 2.03
CA LEU A 77 -5.72 -21.72 3.36
C LEU A 77 -6.84 -21.86 4.40
N ARG A 78 -7.86 -21.00 4.34
CA ARG A 78 -9.02 -21.09 5.24
C ARG A 78 -9.82 -22.36 5.01
N ALA A 79 -9.98 -22.79 3.76
CA ALA A 79 -10.64 -24.05 3.42
C ALA A 79 -9.83 -25.26 3.90
N GLU A 80 -8.51 -25.25 3.71
CA GLU A 80 -7.61 -26.31 4.18
C GLU A 80 -7.65 -26.42 5.72
N ILE A 81 -7.54 -25.30 6.43
CA ILE A 81 -7.68 -25.24 7.89
C ILE A 81 -9.06 -25.76 8.34
N GLY A 82 -10.13 -25.43 7.62
CA GLY A 82 -11.47 -25.98 7.89
C GLY A 82 -11.49 -27.50 7.83
N SER A 83 -10.95 -28.08 6.75
CA SER A 83 -10.88 -29.53 6.59
C SER A 83 -10.04 -30.22 7.65
N MET A 84 -8.94 -29.58 8.10
CA MET A 84 -8.11 -30.10 9.19
C MET A 84 -8.88 -30.09 10.51
N LYS A 85 -9.65 -29.03 10.79
CA LYS A 85 -10.50 -28.95 11.99
C LYS A 85 -11.57 -30.03 12.01
N ASP A 86 -12.25 -30.28 10.90
CA ASP A 86 -13.26 -31.34 10.81
C ASP A 86 -12.66 -32.73 11.11
N ARG A 87 -11.46 -33.00 10.59
CA ARG A 87 -10.73 -34.24 10.88
C ARG A 87 -10.32 -34.33 12.34
N LEU A 88 -9.85 -33.24 12.93
CA LEU A 88 -9.50 -33.20 14.35
C LEU A 88 -10.72 -33.47 15.24
N ALA A 89 -11.90 -32.94 14.89
CA ALA A 89 -13.14 -33.24 15.61
C ALA A 89 -13.55 -34.72 15.49
N VAL A 90 -13.31 -35.37 14.35
CA VAL A 90 -13.51 -36.82 14.20
C VAL A 90 -12.52 -37.60 15.07
N VAL A 91 -11.25 -37.21 15.08
CA VAL A 91 -10.22 -37.85 15.92
C VAL A 91 -10.56 -37.69 17.41
N GLU A 92 -10.95 -36.50 17.84
CA GLU A 92 -11.40 -36.23 19.21
C GLU A 92 -12.54 -37.17 19.61
N ARG A 93 -13.56 -37.31 18.75
CA ARG A 93 -14.67 -38.23 18.99
C ARG A 93 -14.22 -39.68 19.13
N ILE A 94 -13.36 -40.17 18.23
CA ILE A 94 -12.85 -41.56 18.29
C ILE A 94 -12.13 -41.80 19.62
N VAL A 95 -11.20 -40.92 19.97
CA VAL A 95 -10.39 -41.06 21.19
C VAL A 95 -11.28 -41.02 22.43
N THR A 96 -12.26 -40.11 22.49
CA THR A 96 -13.17 -40.00 23.64
C THR A 96 -14.12 -41.20 23.73
N ASP A 97 -14.77 -41.60 22.62
CA ASP A 97 -15.75 -42.69 22.63
C ASP A 97 -15.10 -44.06 22.89
N GLU A 98 -13.93 -44.34 22.30
CA GLU A 98 -13.18 -45.59 22.49
C GLU A 98 -12.73 -45.76 23.94
N SER A 99 -12.24 -44.69 24.58
CA SER A 99 -11.84 -44.70 25.99
C SER A 99 -12.99 -45.08 26.92
N HIS A 100 -14.19 -44.56 26.65
CA HIS A 100 -15.38 -44.88 27.44
C HIS A 100 -15.92 -46.28 27.15
N GLN A 101 -15.81 -46.77 25.91
CA GLN A 101 -16.19 -48.15 25.56
C GLN A 101 -15.28 -49.17 26.26
N LEU A 102 -13.96 -49.00 26.18
CA LEU A 102 -12.99 -49.88 26.83
C LEU A 102 -13.19 -49.91 28.35
N THR A 103 -13.39 -48.75 28.99
CA THR A 103 -13.64 -48.68 30.44
C THR A 103 -14.89 -49.46 30.84
N ARG A 104 -15.97 -49.36 30.05
CA ARG A 104 -17.21 -50.13 30.29
C ARG A 104 -17.03 -51.62 30.07
N GLU A 105 -16.24 -52.04 29.08
CA GLU A 105 -15.91 -53.45 28.85
C GLU A 105 -15.06 -54.04 29.98
N ILE A 106 -14.06 -53.30 30.46
CA ILE A 106 -13.24 -53.69 31.62
C ILE A 106 -14.13 -53.92 32.85
N GLU A 107 -15.05 -52.99 33.15
CA GLU A 107 -15.91 -53.11 34.33
C GLU A 107 -16.90 -54.29 34.22
N ARG A 108 -17.35 -54.64 33.00
CA ARG A 108 -18.15 -55.86 32.77
C ARG A 108 -17.35 -57.14 32.98
N LEU A 109 -16.08 -57.16 32.56
CA LEU A 109 -15.18 -58.30 32.79
C LEU A 109 -14.76 -58.45 34.26
N ARG A 110 -14.87 -57.37 35.04
CA ARG A 110 -14.67 -57.34 36.49
C ARG A 110 -15.88 -57.82 37.32
N GLY A 111 -16.97 -58.23 36.66
CA GLY A 111 -18.12 -58.89 37.29
C GLY A 111 -17.71 -60.08 38.17
N PRO A 112 -18.56 -60.48 39.13
CA PRO A 112 -18.16 -61.04 40.42
C PRO A 112 -17.22 -62.24 40.24
N ALA A 113 -16.01 -62.09 40.74
CA ALA A 113 -15.11 -63.20 40.98
C ALA A 113 -15.82 -64.17 41.94
N ASN A 114 -16.18 -65.34 41.41
CA ASN A 114 -16.58 -66.49 42.22
C ASN A 114 -15.42 -66.96 43.10
#